data_AF-A0A815CXL6-F1
#
_entry.id   AF-A0A815CXL6-F1
#
_cell.length_a   1.000
_cell.length_b   1.000
_cell.length_c   1.000
_cell.angle_alpha   90.00
_cell.angle_beta   90.00
_cell.angle_gamma   90.00
#
_symmetry.space_group_name_H-M   'P 1'
#
loop_
_entity.id
_entity.type
_entity.pdbx_description
1 polymer ?
#
loop_
_entity_poly.entity_id
_entity_poly.type
_entity_poly.pdbx_seq_one_letter_code
_entity_poly.pdbx_strand_id
1 'polypeptide(L)'
;MLKRYEDHELGESASRRVSYHCTTDYAKSSKSKCRQCNRTIDQNELRLALMLQDDEGYKNTAWMHFDCFWKHPETEKLDGIHEIHALSKLKPEDQERISTSFEKLKTDGKMGRRRRRTTTKKNNDDDDNEYGDEDFVPKSISKAKKRTKKSTTTATNKRKCQADDD
;
A
#
# COMPACT_ATOMS: atom_id res chain seq x y z
N MET A 1 -16.71 -4.20 9.11
CA MET A 1 -15.49 -4.81 9.73
C MET A 1 -14.95 -5.83 8.74
N LEU A 2 -13.68 -5.78 8.30
CA LEU A 2 -13.18 -6.66 7.23
C LEU A 2 -13.23 -8.14 7.69
N LYS A 3 -13.99 -8.98 6.97
CA LYS A 3 -14.19 -10.40 7.29
C LYS A 3 -13.69 -11.30 6.15
N ARG A 4 -13.41 -12.57 6.48
CA ARG A 4 -13.35 -13.64 5.47
C ARG A 4 -14.74 -13.88 4.94
N TYR A 5 -14.80 -14.22 3.66
CA TYR A 5 -16.02 -14.67 3.00
C TYR A 5 -16.33 -16.10 3.46
N GLU A 6 -17.55 -16.31 3.98
CA GLU A 6 -18.15 -17.62 4.21
C GLU A 6 -19.16 -17.84 3.08
N ASP A 7 -18.99 -18.91 2.28
CA ASP A 7 -19.64 -19.08 0.97
C ASP A 7 -21.17 -19.32 1.00
N HIS A 8 -21.79 -19.35 2.19
CA HIS A 8 -23.09 -20.00 2.38
C HIS A 8 -24.34 -19.09 2.32
N GLU A 9 -24.22 -17.76 2.41
CA GLU A 9 -25.39 -16.88 2.61
C GLU A 9 -25.71 -15.89 1.45
N LEU A 10 -24.97 -15.89 0.35
CA LEU A 10 -25.25 -15.02 -0.80
C LEU A 10 -25.20 -15.80 -2.12
N GLY A 11 -26.32 -15.80 -2.85
CA GLY A 11 -26.55 -16.66 -4.02
C GLY A 11 -25.55 -16.49 -5.18
N GLU A 12 -25.61 -17.43 -6.13
CA GLU A 12 -24.64 -17.70 -7.22
C GLU A 12 -24.29 -16.53 -8.15
N SER A 13 -24.95 -15.37 -8.02
CA SER A 13 -24.60 -14.12 -8.69
C SER A 13 -23.42 -13.37 -8.01
N ALA A 14 -23.23 -13.52 -6.70
CA ALA A 14 -22.23 -12.78 -5.91
C ALA A 14 -20.81 -13.39 -5.91
N SER A 15 -20.68 -14.70 -6.11
CA SER A 15 -19.38 -15.40 -6.12
C SER A 15 -18.47 -15.03 -7.33
N ARG A 16 -19.01 -14.29 -8.31
CA ARG A 16 -18.66 -14.38 -9.73
C ARG A 16 -17.48 -13.52 -10.25
N ARG A 17 -16.52 -13.08 -9.42
CA ARG A 17 -15.37 -12.27 -9.91
C ARG A 17 -13.97 -12.66 -9.42
N VAL A 18 -13.82 -13.32 -8.27
CA VAL A 18 -12.53 -13.83 -7.79
C VAL A 18 -12.76 -15.11 -6.97
N SER A 19 -12.18 -16.23 -7.41
CA SER A 19 -12.31 -17.55 -6.77
C SER A 19 -11.18 -17.90 -5.79
N TYR A 20 -10.27 -16.96 -5.52
CA TYR A 20 -9.09 -17.13 -4.69
C TYR A 20 -9.06 -16.10 -3.57
N HIS A 21 -8.71 -16.52 -2.35
CA HIS A 21 -8.64 -15.61 -1.20
C HIS A 21 -7.32 -14.84 -1.12
N CYS A 22 -6.24 -15.39 -1.68
CA CYS A 22 -4.93 -14.74 -1.71
C CYS A 22 -4.32 -14.80 -3.13
N THR A 23 -3.53 -13.79 -3.51
CA THR A 23 -2.73 -13.81 -4.73
C THR A 23 -1.37 -13.15 -4.52
N THR A 24 -0.38 -13.63 -5.29
CA THR A 24 1.00 -13.12 -5.32
C THR A 24 1.26 -12.33 -6.60
N ASP A 25 2.10 -11.28 -6.55
CA ASP A 25 2.57 -10.54 -7.73
C ASP A 25 3.87 -9.79 -7.40
N TYR A 26 4.70 -9.50 -8.40
CA TYR A 26 5.75 -8.49 -8.26
C TYR A 26 5.16 -7.11 -8.58
N ALA A 27 5.52 -6.09 -7.82
CA ALA A 27 4.96 -4.76 -7.95
C ALA A 27 5.36 -4.07 -9.27
N LYS A 28 4.46 -4.09 -10.27
CA LYS A 28 4.70 -3.45 -11.59
C LYS A 28 4.97 -1.95 -11.52
N SER A 29 4.53 -1.27 -10.45
CA SER A 29 4.86 0.13 -10.14
C SER A 29 4.54 0.43 -8.68
N SER A 30 5.15 1.49 -8.12
CA SER A 30 4.99 1.89 -6.71
C SER A 30 3.65 2.57 -6.34
N LYS A 31 2.60 2.37 -7.15
CA LYS A 31 1.26 2.95 -6.92
C LYS A 31 0.46 2.23 -5.84
N SER A 32 0.79 0.98 -5.51
CA SER A 32 0.10 0.22 -4.45
C SER A 32 0.60 0.62 -3.06
N LYS A 33 -0.33 0.87 -2.13
CA LYS A 33 -0.05 1.08 -0.71
C LYS A 33 -0.37 -0.19 0.08
N CYS A 34 0.49 -0.53 1.04
CA CYS A 34 0.30 -1.67 1.93
C CYS A 34 -0.77 -1.35 2.99
N ARG A 35 -1.87 -2.13 3.06
CA ARG A 35 -2.96 -1.86 4.03
C ARG A 35 -2.57 -2.05 5.51
N GLN A 36 -1.46 -2.71 5.84
CA GLN A 36 -1.04 -2.93 7.24
C GLN A 36 -0.16 -1.81 7.80
N CYS A 37 0.76 -1.26 6.99
CA CYS A 37 1.69 -0.22 7.43
C CYS A 37 1.48 1.14 6.73
N ASN A 38 0.51 1.25 5.83
CA ASN A 38 0.14 2.43 5.04
C ASN A 38 1.26 3.05 4.18
N ARG A 39 2.43 2.40 4.09
CA ARG A 39 3.53 2.79 3.19
C ARG A 39 3.29 2.28 1.77
N THR A 40 3.90 2.96 0.80
CA THR A 40 3.99 2.46 -0.58
C THR A 40 4.79 1.16 -0.63
N ILE A 41 4.48 0.33 -1.62
CA ILE A 41 5.22 -0.87 -2.01
C ILE A 41 6.10 -0.45 -3.20
N ASP A 42 7.38 -0.78 -3.21
CA ASP A 42 8.29 -0.31 -4.26
C ASP A 42 8.17 -1.13 -5.56
N GLN A 43 8.65 -0.57 -6.68
CA GLN A 43 8.60 -1.29 -7.95
C GLN A 43 9.52 -2.51 -7.93
N ASN A 44 9.05 -3.62 -8.53
CA ASN A 44 9.66 -4.95 -8.54
C ASN A 44 9.78 -5.63 -7.15
N GLU A 45 9.22 -5.03 -6.09
CA GLU A 45 9.12 -5.66 -4.78
C GLU A 45 8.07 -6.80 -4.80
N LEU A 46 8.34 -7.89 -4.05
CA LEU A 46 7.37 -8.96 -3.84
C LEU A 46 6.22 -8.48 -2.94
N ARG A 47 4.99 -8.55 -3.44
CA ARG A 47 3.78 -8.18 -2.71
C ARG A 47 2.74 -9.29 -2.73
N LEU A 48 1.93 -9.29 -1.68
CA LEU A 48 0.85 -10.24 -1.46
C LEU A 48 -0.46 -9.46 -1.39
N ALA A 49 -1.54 -10.03 -1.93
CA ALA A 49 -2.87 -9.43 -1.86
C ALA A 49 -3.89 -10.41 -1.29
N LEU A 50 -4.61 -9.95 -0.26
CA LEU A 50 -5.80 -10.62 0.27
C LEU A 50 -7.04 -10.09 -0.45
N MET A 51 -7.97 -10.99 -0.78
CA MET A 51 -9.32 -10.62 -1.18
C MET A 51 -10.16 -10.44 0.07
N LEU A 52 -10.37 -9.18 0.48
CA LEU A 52 -11.17 -8.85 1.65
C LEU A 52 -12.54 -8.34 1.22
N GLN A 53 -13.58 -8.69 1.97
CA GLN A 53 -14.92 -8.17 1.74
C GLN A 53 -15.13 -6.90 2.58
N ASP A 54 -15.53 -5.81 1.91
CA ASP A 54 -15.98 -4.59 2.59
C ASP A 54 -17.44 -4.74 3.07
N ASP A 55 -17.91 -3.82 3.90
CA ASP A 55 -19.23 -3.87 4.57
C ASP A 55 -20.41 -3.94 3.58
N GLU A 56 -20.24 -3.29 2.42
CA GLU A 56 -21.20 -3.28 1.29
C GLU A 56 -21.15 -4.57 0.43
N GLY A 57 -20.37 -5.57 0.85
CA GLY A 57 -20.28 -6.88 0.21
C GLY A 57 -19.29 -6.98 -0.96
N TYR A 58 -18.67 -5.87 -1.38
CA TYR A 58 -17.68 -5.88 -2.47
C TYR A 58 -16.37 -6.57 -2.07
N LYS A 59 -15.85 -7.44 -2.94
CA LYS A 59 -14.54 -8.10 -2.80
C LYS A 59 -13.43 -7.17 -3.33
N ASN A 60 -12.58 -6.64 -2.44
CA ASN A 60 -11.52 -5.68 -2.76
C ASN A 60 -10.11 -6.24 -2.49
N THR A 61 -9.18 -5.93 -3.40
CA THR A 61 -7.79 -6.43 -3.34
C THR A 61 -6.96 -5.61 -2.34
N ALA A 62 -6.65 -6.16 -1.18
CA ALA A 62 -5.80 -5.52 -0.18
C ALA A 62 -4.32 -5.90 -0.39
N TRP A 63 -3.57 -5.04 -1.09
CA TRP A 63 -2.12 -5.22 -1.31
C TRP A 63 -1.32 -4.98 -0.01
N MET A 64 -0.26 -5.78 0.17
CA MET A 64 0.59 -5.81 1.36
C MET A 64 2.05 -6.13 1.00
N HIS A 65 3.00 -5.60 1.79
CA HIS A 65 4.39 -6.09 1.78
C HIS A 65 4.46 -7.53 2.29
N PHE A 66 5.47 -8.29 1.85
CA PHE A 66 5.72 -9.67 2.30
C PHE A 66 5.68 -9.82 3.84
N ASP A 67 6.46 -9.04 4.58
CA ASP A 67 6.51 -9.10 6.06
C ASP A 67 5.25 -8.58 6.77
N CYS A 68 4.40 -7.84 6.05
CA CYS A 68 3.17 -7.28 6.58
C CYS A 68 2.00 -8.27 6.48
N PHE A 69 1.99 -9.08 5.42
CA PHE A 69 0.99 -10.11 5.17
C PHE A 69 0.96 -11.15 6.29
N TRP A 70 2.12 -11.66 6.70
CA TRP A 70 2.25 -12.65 7.78
C TRP A 70 1.82 -12.14 9.17
N LYS A 71 1.62 -10.82 9.33
CA LYS A 71 1.16 -10.17 10.58
C LYS A 71 -0.35 -9.87 10.58
N HIS A 72 -1.05 -10.25 9.52
CA HIS A 72 -2.48 -9.96 9.35
C HIS A 72 -3.32 -11.14 9.86
N PRO A 73 -4.38 -10.92 10.66
CA PRO A 73 -5.15 -12.00 11.29
C PRO A 73 -5.91 -12.87 10.27
N GLU A 74 -6.14 -12.37 9.06
CA GLU A 74 -6.75 -13.16 7.98
C GLU A 74 -5.79 -14.24 7.45
N THR A 75 -4.49 -13.99 7.55
CA THR A 75 -3.44 -14.92 7.10
C THR A 75 -3.33 -16.15 8.01
N GLU A 76 -3.66 -16.00 9.30
CA GLU A 76 -3.73 -17.11 10.27
C GLU A 76 -4.82 -18.14 9.90
N LYS A 77 -5.82 -17.74 9.12
CA LYS A 77 -6.93 -18.61 8.73
C LYS A 77 -6.68 -19.39 7.44
N LEU A 78 -5.62 -19.08 6.68
CA LEU A 78 -5.30 -19.76 5.42
C LEU A 78 -4.97 -21.24 5.68
N ASP A 79 -5.69 -22.14 5.03
CA ASP A 79 -5.54 -23.58 5.30
C ASP A 79 -4.29 -24.16 4.64
N GLY A 80 -3.85 -23.61 3.51
CA GLY A 80 -2.64 -24.07 2.85
C GLY A 80 -2.08 -23.10 1.81
N ILE A 81 -0.84 -23.38 1.42
CA ILE A 81 -0.12 -22.68 0.34
C ILE A 81 -0.91 -22.76 -0.99
N HIS A 82 -1.72 -23.81 -1.19
CA HIS A 82 -2.60 -23.99 -2.34
C HIS A 82 -3.66 -22.88 -2.51
N GLU A 83 -4.02 -22.17 -1.44
CA GLU A 83 -4.99 -21.07 -1.45
C GLU A 83 -4.39 -19.77 -2.02
N ILE A 84 -3.07 -19.72 -2.18
CA ILE A 84 -2.32 -18.57 -2.68
C ILE A 84 -2.17 -18.69 -4.19
N HIS A 85 -2.95 -17.90 -4.93
CA HIS A 85 -2.90 -17.86 -6.37
C HIS A 85 -1.59 -17.22 -6.91
N ALA A 86 -1.22 -17.61 -8.12
CA ALA A 86 -0.07 -17.13 -8.89
C ALA A 86 1.35 -17.48 -8.37
N LEU A 87 1.49 -18.32 -7.33
CA LEU A 87 2.80 -18.74 -6.79
C LEU A 87 3.76 -19.27 -7.87
N SER A 88 3.27 -20.06 -8.82
CA SER A 88 4.06 -20.65 -9.92
C SER A 88 4.67 -19.62 -10.88
N LYS A 89 4.31 -18.33 -10.78
CA LYS A 89 4.89 -17.23 -11.57
C LYS A 89 6.07 -16.55 -10.87
N LEU A 90 6.30 -16.84 -9.59
CA LEU A 90 7.41 -16.28 -8.82
C LEU A 90 8.69 -17.10 -9.07
N LYS A 91 9.85 -16.52 -8.74
CA LYS A 91 11.11 -17.26 -8.68
C LYS A 91 11.02 -18.39 -7.64
N PRO A 92 11.70 -19.54 -7.84
CA PRO A 92 11.70 -20.64 -6.86
C PRO A 92 12.19 -20.17 -5.47
N GLU A 93 13.20 -19.29 -5.44
CA GLU A 93 13.69 -18.61 -4.23
C GLU A 93 12.56 -17.97 -3.41
N ASP A 94 11.63 -17.27 -4.07
CA ASP A 94 10.51 -16.60 -3.39
C ASP A 94 9.37 -17.58 -3.05
N GLN A 95 9.19 -18.67 -3.81
CA GLN A 95 8.24 -19.73 -3.50
C GLN A 95 8.64 -20.49 -2.21
N GLU A 96 9.93 -20.80 -2.04
CA GLU A 96 10.47 -21.38 -0.82
C GLU A 96 10.31 -20.43 0.37
N ARG A 97 10.65 -19.14 0.20
CA ARG A 97 10.45 -18.11 1.24
C ARG A 97 8.99 -18.02 1.71
N ILE A 98 8.03 -18.09 0.79
CA ILE A 98 6.60 -18.11 1.14
C ILE A 98 6.25 -19.38 1.93
N SER A 99 6.72 -20.54 1.47
CA SER A 99 6.45 -21.83 2.09
C SER A 99 6.97 -21.91 3.53
N THR A 100 8.25 -21.55 3.74
CA THR A 100 8.87 -21.50 5.06
C THR A 100 8.20 -20.48 5.99
N SER A 101 7.74 -19.33 5.48
CA SER A 101 7.01 -18.35 6.30
C SER A 101 5.61 -18.84 6.69
N PHE A 102 4.93 -19.59 5.81
CA PHE A 102 3.64 -20.21 6.08
C PHE A 102 3.74 -21.30 7.16
N GLU A 103 4.77 -22.16 7.08
CA GLU A 103 5.06 -23.17 8.10
C GLU A 103 5.32 -22.54 9.48
N LYS A 104 6.13 -21.48 9.54
CA LYS A 104 6.42 -20.74 10.78
C LYS A 104 5.14 -20.27 11.47
N LEU A 105 4.23 -19.63 10.75
CA LEU A 105 2.96 -19.17 11.32
C LEU A 105 2.12 -20.29 11.95
N LYS A 106 2.07 -21.47 11.31
CA LYS A 106 1.37 -22.62 11.89
C LYS A 106 2.05 -23.16 13.15
N THR A 107 3.38 -23.04 13.26
CA THR A 107 4.11 -23.42 14.50
C THR A 107 3.99 -22.38 15.62
N ASP A 108 4.00 -21.08 15.30
CA ASP A 108 3.94 -19.98 16.26
C ASP A 108 2.57 -19.88 16.98
N GLY A 109 1.51 -20.44 16.39
CA GLY A 109 0.18 -20.55 17.01
C GLY A 109 0.13 -21.26 18.38
N LYS A 110 1.22 -21.94 18.80
CA LYS A 110 1.36 -22.54 20.14
C LYS A 110 1.99 -21.64 21.20
N MET A 111 2.60 -20.49 20.85
CA MET A 111 3.20 -19.58 21.83
C MET A 111 2.36 -18.31 22.01
N GLY A 112 1.50 -18.34 23.04
CA GLY A 112 0.43 -17.38 23.24
C GLY A 112 0.84 -15.90 23.29
N ARG A 113 -0.07 -15.06 22.74
CA ARG A 113 -0.15 -13.58 22.77
C ARG A 113 0.56 -12.92 23.97
N ARG A 114 1.87 -12.69 23.90
CA ARG A 114 2.63 -12.04 24.99
C ARG A 114 3.01 -10.59 24.66
N ARG A 115 2.08 -9.70 25.02
CA ARG A 115 2.25 -8.25 25.25
C ARG A 115 2.60 -7.37 24.03
N ARG A 116 1.59 -6.63 23.56
CA ARG A 116 1.80 -5.25 23.09
C ARG A 116 2.27 -4.40 24.28
N ARG A 117 3.59 -4.24 24.44
CA ARG A 117 4.16 -3.35 25.46
C ARG A 117 4.05 -1.92 24.97
N THR A 118 2.95 -1.25 25.32
CA THR A 118 2.89 0.22 25.28
C THR A 118 3.77 0.78 26.40
N THR A 119 5.02 1.09 26.08
CA THR A 119 5.88 1.92 26.93
C THR A 119 6.35 3.13 26.14
N THR A 120 5.65 4.21 26.43
CA THR A 120 5.95 5.63 26.22
C THR A 120 7.45 5.97 26.29
N LYS A 121 7.84 6.97 25.48
CA LYS A 121 8.54 8.21 25.92
C LYS A 121 9.69 8.59 24.98
N LYS A 122 9.41 9.57 24.11
CA LYS A 122 10.39 10.59 23.70
C LYS A 122 9.69 11.94 23.78
N ASN A 123 9.61 12.46 25.00
CA ASN A 123 9.36 13.87 25.25
C ASN A 123 10.72 14.54 25.36
N ASN A 124 10.95 15.51 24.48
CA ASN A 124 11.80 16.67 24.60
C ASN A 124 11.21 17.63 23.57
N ASP A 125 10.94 18.90 23.77
CA ASP A 125 10.71 19.79 24.91
C ASP A 125 9.94 20.96 24.26
N ASP A 126 9.28 21.77 25.08
CA ASP A 126 8.31 22.79 24.71
C ASP A 126 8.85 23.85 23.71
N ASP A 127 8.04 24.18 22.68
CA ASP A 127 8.14 25.45 21.93
C ASP A 127 6.71 25.87 21.53
N ASP A 128 6.07 26.61 22.44
CA ASP A 128 4.73 27.15 22.27
C ASP A 128 4.75 28.31 21.25
N ASN A 129 4.20 28.07 20.07
CA ASN A 129 3.92 29.14 19.11
C ASN A 129 2.40 29.37 18.99
N GLU A 130 1.91 30.24 19.87
CA GLU A 130 0.52 30.70 19.93
C GLU A 130 0.18 31.56 18.71
N TYR A 131 -1.01 31.33 18.14
CA TYR A 131 -1.47 32.01 16.92
C TYR A 131 -2.62 32.98 17.25
N GLY A 132 -2.27 34.26 17.42
CA GLY A 132 -3.15 35.44 17.41
C GLY A 132 -2.28 36.63 16.96
N ASP A 133 -2.56 37.35 15.88
CA ASP A 133 -3.76 38.14 15.54
C ASP A 133 -3.93 39.41 16.38
N GLU A 134 -3.03 40.39 16.16
CA GLU A 134 -3.36 41.82 16.29
C GLU A 134 -2.44 42.71 15.42
N ASP A 135 -2.94 43.88 15.07
CA ASP A 135 -2.56 44.69 13.91
C ASP A 135 -1.15 45.31 13.89
N PHE A 136 -0.51 45.35 12.70
CA PHE A 136 0.35 46.49 12.35
C PHE A 136 0.33 46.89 10.86
N VAL A 137 -0.02 48.16 10.63
CA VAL A 137 -0.26 48.81 9.33
C VAL A 137 1.05 49.28 8.66
N PRO A 138 1.17 49.31 7.31
CA PRO A 138 2.48 49.29 6.65
C PRO A 138 3.10 50.66 6.30
N LYS A 139 4.44 50.68 6.24
CA LYS A 139 5.31 51.67 5.56
C LYS A 139 6.74 51.09 5.47
N SER A 140 7.59 51.34 4.47
CA SER A 140 7.45 51.89 3.12
C SER A 140 8.85 51.94 2.47
N ILE A 141 8.98 51.88 1.12
CA ILE A 141 10.17 52.23 0.29
C ILE A 141 11.53 51.51 0.62
N SER A 142 12.42 51.13 -0.32
CA SER A 142 12.57 51.43 -1.75
C SER A 142 13.58 50.49 -2.47
N LYS A 143 13.57 50.49 -3.82
CA LYS A 143 14.69 50.23 -4.78
C LYS A 143 15.46 48.89 -4.65
N ALA A 144 15.24 47.90 -5.52
CA ALA A 144 15.70 47.80 -6.93
C ALA A 144 17.22 47.55 -7.16
N LYS A 145 17.58 46.40 -7.77
CA LYS A 145 18.27 46.33 -9.10
C LYS A 145 18.59 44.90 -9.61
N LYS A 146 18.27 44.69 -10.89
CA LYS A 146 19.01 43.95 -11.95
C LYS A 146 19.35 42.44 -11.81
N ARG A 147 18.53 41.64 -12.49
CA ARG A 147 18.88 40.61 -13.51
C ARG A 147 20.38 40.39 -13.83
N THR A 148 20.77 39.13 -13.92
CA THR A 148 21.61 38.60 -15.03
C THR A 148 20.96 37.34 -15.64
N LYS A 149 21.15 37.14 -16.96
CA LYS A 149 20.60 36.01 -17.74
C LYS A 149 21.73 35.11 -18.24
N LYS A 150 21.51 33.80 -18.27
CA LYS A 150 21.93 32.87 -19.35
C LYS A 150 21.12 31.58 -19.15
N SER A 151 20.26 31.06 -20.05
CA SER A 151 20.44 30.67 -21.46
C SER A 151 21.68 29.78 -21.64
N THR A 152 21.56 28.59 -22.24
CA THR A 152 21.16 28.40 -23.65
C THR A 152 20.71 26.96 -23.97
N THR A 153 19.72 26.80 -24.88
CA THR A 153 19.65 25.82 -26.02
C THR A 153 19.77 24.30 -25.72
N THR A 154 19.07 23.32 -26.33
CA THR A 154 18.17 23.16 -27.50
C THR A 154 17.56 21.72 -27.44
N ALA A 155 16.62 21.22 -28.27
CA ALA A 155 15.88 21.73 -29.43
C ALA A 155 14.54 20.97 -29.63
N THR A 156 13.62 21.60 -30.36
CA THR A 156 12.74 21.05 -31.42
C THR A 156 12.44 19.53 -31.47
N ASN A 157 11.17 19.14 -31.32
CA ASN A 157 10.43 18.63 -32.48
C ASN A 157 8.91 18.83 -32.40
N LYS A 158 8.30 19.07 -33.56
CA LYS A 158 6.89 19.42 -33.78
C LYS A 158 6.22 18.26 -34.51
N ARG A 159 5.20 17.63 -33.94
CA ARG A 159 4.32 16.70 -34.69
C ARG A 159 2.90 17.26 -34.74
N LYS A 160 2.34 17.16 -35.94
CA LYS A 160 1.10 17.80 -36.40
C LYS A 160 -0.04 16.82 -36.15
N CYS A 161 -1.08 17.24 -35.45
CA CYS A 161 -2.40 16.63 -35.56
C CYS A 161 -3.14 17.31 -36.72
N GLN A 162 -3.69 16.50 -37.62
CA GLN A 162 -4.78 16.92 -38.50
C GLN A 162 -6.05 16.25 -37.97
N ALA A 163 -7.10 17.06 -37.86
CA ALA A 163 -8.46 16.58 -37.85
C ALA A 163 -8.98 16.80 -39.27
N ASP A 164 -9.66 15.80 -39.81
CA ASP A 164 -10.39 15.88 -41.06
C ASP A 164 -11.86 15.61 -40.68
N ASP A 165 -12.69 16.65 -40.72
CA ASP A 165 -14.14 16.61 -40.57
C ASP A 165 -14.77 16.44 -41.96
N ASP A 166 -15.54 15.37 -42.18
CA ASP A 166 -16.73 15.31 -43.06
C ASP A 166 -17.60 14.10 -42.65
#